data_AF-A0A2D4MYA7-F1
#
_entry.id   AF-A0A2D4MYA7-F1
#
_cell.length_a   1.000
_cell.length_b   1.000
_cell.length_c   1.000
_cell.angle_alpha   90.00
_cell.angle_beta   90.00
_cell.angle_gamma   90.00
#
_symmetry.space_group_name_H-M   'P 1'
#
loop_
_entity.id
_entity.type
_entity.pdbx_description
1 polymer ?
#
loop_
_entity_poly.entity_id
_entity_poly.type
_entity_poly.pdbx_seq_one_letter_code
_entity_poly.pdbx_strand_id
1 'polypeptide(L)'
;DDDDEDDDDEDWDDEALEETALEGFSTPIDLEDGVDEYQFFTQALLAIQSRDAGWYHLLTAPLSADQKIQLQEICALAELRRNSAESKRIEQETGFPFDNKGLVSGYNFGTAPGSN
;
A
#
# COMPACT_ATOMS: atom_id res chain seq x y z
N ASP A 1 0.55 -48.60 -41.06
CA ASP A 1 -0.79 -48.73 -40.45
C ASP A 1 -0.72 -48.04 -39.10
N ASP A 2 -0.25 -46.79 -39.06
CA ASP A 2 -0.87 -45.56 -39.60
C ASP A 2 -2.03 -45.15 -38.70
N ASP A 3 -1.78 -44.14 -37.87
CA ASP A 3 -2.58 -42.91 -37.89
C ASP A 3 -1.76 -41.81 -37.19
N ASP A 4 -1.18 -40.96 -38.05
CA ASP A 4 -0.75 -39.59 -37.79
C ASP A 4 -1.98 -38.70 -37.45
N GLU A 5 -1.71 -37.44 -37.04
CA GLU A 5 -2.66 -36.31 -36.84
C GLU A 5 -3.22 -36.24 -35.40
N ASP A 6 -3.00 -35.21 -34.57
CA ASP A 6 -2.79 -33.77 -34.81
C ASP A 6 -1.73 -33.20 -33.86
N ASP A 7 -0.68 -32.63 -34.45
CA ASP A 7 0.20 -31.65 -33.82
C ASP A 7 -0.49 -30.30 -33.97
N ASP A 8 -1.41 -29.98 -33.04
CA ASP A 8 -2.04 -28.65 -32.92
C ASP A 8 -0.97 -27.69 -32.36
N ASP A 9 0.05 -27.42 -33.18
CA ASP A 9 0.91 -26.25 -33.08
C ASP A 9 0.02 -25.03 -33.37
N GLU A 10 -0.75 -24.64 -32.34
CA GLU A 10 -1.34 -23.30 -32.27
C GLU A 10 -0.18 -22.31 -32.28
N ASP A 11 0.21 -21.90 -33.48
CA ASP A 11 1.02 -20.73 -33.78
C ASP A 11 0.22 -19.51 -33.28
N TRP A 12 0.29 -19.30 -31.96
CA TRP A 12 -0.06 -18.04 -31.33
C TRP A 12 0.92 -17.02 -31.91
N ASP A 13 0.58 -16.53 -33.09
CA ASP A 13 1.29 -15.51 -33.84
C ASP A 13 1.60 -14.38 -32.85
N ASP A 14 2.86 -14.33 -32.42
CA ASP A 14 3.41 -13.45 -31.36
C ASP A 14 3.28 -11.96 -31.75
N GLU A 15 2.66 -11.70 -32.92
CA GLU A 15 2.38 -10.44 -33.59
C GLU A 15 0.96 -9.90 -33.30
N ALA A 16 0.08 -10.63 -32.59
CA ALA A 16 -1.36 -10.31 -32.53
C ALA A 16 -1.85 -9.52 -31.30
N LEU A 17 -0.97 -8.98 -30.46
CA LEU A 17 -1.35 -7.96 -29.47
C LEU A 17 -0.51 -6.71 -29.66
N GLU A 18 -0.86 -5.93 -30.70
CA GLU A 18 -0.39 -4.56 -30.86
C GLU A 18 -0.71 -3.78 -29.57
N GLU A 19 0.32 -3.20 -28.95
CA GLU A 19 0.21 -2.48 -27.68
C GLU A 19 -0.99 -1.52 -27.71
N THR A 20 -1.86 -1.63 -26.70
CA THR A 20 -3.00 -0.72 -26.63
C THR A 20 -2.50 0.68 -26.32
N ALA A 21 -3.17 1.70 -26.89
CA ALA A 21 -2.83 3.10 -26.66
C ALA A 21 -2.79 3.53 -25.16
N LEU A 22 -3.24 2.68 -24.24
CA LEU A 22 -3.24 2.92 -22.81
C LEU A 22 -1.96 2.47 -22.09
N GLU A 23 -1.14 1.60 -22.70
CA GLU A 23 0.03 0.99 -22.05
C GLU A 23 1.18 1.98 -21.81
N GLY A 24 1.21 3.12 -22.51
CA GLY A 24 2.17 4.21 -22.28
C GLY A 24 1.77 5.20 -21.17
N PHE A 25 0.59 5.07 -20.55
CA PHE A 25 0.13 6.02 -19.54
C PHE A 25 0.53 5.60 -18.13
N SER A 26 1.50 6.31 -17.55
CA SER A 26 1.81 6.22 -16.13
C SER A 26 0.94 7.15 -15.30
N THR A 27 0.48 6.67 -14.15
CA THR A 27 -0.20 7.47 -13.15
C THR A 27 0.81 8.19 -12.24
N PRO A 28 0.41 9.25 -11.52
CA PRO A 28 1.31 9.92 -10.58
C PRO A 28 1.87 9.03 -9.46
N ILE A 29 1.28 7.86 -9.20
CA ILE A 29 1.80 6.88 -8.24
C ILE A 29 2.88 5.97 -8.84
N ASP A 30 2.98 5.91 -10.18
CA ASP A 30 3.98 5.08 -10.88
C ASP A 30 5.33 5.80 -11.03
N LEU A 31 5.40 7.08 -10.67
CA LEU A 31 6.62 7.87 -10.69
C LEU A 31 7.52 7.52 -9.49
N GLU A 32 8.84 7.50 -9.68
CA GLU A 32 9.80 7.18 -8.60
C GLU A 32 9.72 8.17 -7.42
N ASP A 33 9.47 9.46 -7.71
CA ASP A 33 9.20 10.52 -6.73
C ASP A 33 7.69 10.76 -6.53
N GLY A 34 6.87 9.77 -6.89
CA GLY A 34 5.42 9.81 -6.83
C GLY A 34 4.87 9.78 -5.40
N VAL A 35 3.54 9.85 -5.31
CA VAL A 35 2.84 9.76 -4.01
C VAL A 35 2.91 8.31 -3.51
N ASP A 36 3.40 8.13 -2.27
CA ASP A 36 3.37 6.82 -1.59
C ASP A 36 1.92 6.37 -1.35
N GLU A 37 1.56 5.24 -1.95
CA GLU A 37 0.21 4.67 -1.97
C GLU A 37 -0.28 4.28 -0.58
N TYR A 38 0.60 3.77 0.28
CA TYR A 38 0.26 3.38 1.65
C TYR A 38 0.00 4.62 2.51
N GLN A 39 0.84 5.65 2.35
CA GLN A 39 0.65 6.93 3.03
C GLN A 39 -0.63 7.62 2.58
N PHE A 40 -0.90 7.65 1.27
CA PHE A 40 -2.11 8.26 0.73
C PHE A 40 -3.38 7.57 1.23
N PHE A 41 -3.43 6.24 1.13
CA PHE A 41 -4.55 5.45 1.63
C PHE A 41 -4.78 5.68 3.13
N THR A 42 -3.72 5.60 3.93
CA THR A 42 -3.80 5.77 5.39
C THR A 42 -4.29 7.17 5.76
N GLN A 43 -3.75 8.21 5.13
CA GLN A 43 -4.19 9.59 5.37
C GLN A 43 -5.66 9.80 4.99
N ALA A 44 -6.10 9.26 3.84
CA ALA A 44 -7.50 9.35 3.42
C ALA A 44 -8.43 8.65 4.41
N LEU A 45 -8.06 7.45 4.87
CA LEU A 45 -8.83 6.68 5.84
C LEU A 45 -8.94 7.40 7.20
N LEU A 46 -7.83 7.93 7.71
CA LEU A 46 -7.80 8.71 8.96
C LEU A 46 -8.56 10.03 8.83
N ALA A 47 -8.50 10.68 7.66
CA ALA A 47 -9.27 11.89 7.39
C ALA A 47 -10.78 11.60 7.44
N ILE A 48 -11.24 10.49 6.87
CA ILE A 48 -12.63 10.03 6.99
C ILE A 48 -12.97 9.81 8.46
N GLN A 49 -12.14 9.10 9.21
CA GLN A 49 -12.35 8.87 10.65
C GLN A 49 -12.49 10.16 11.45
N SER A 50 -11.63 11.16 11.18
CA SER A 50 -11.66 12.44 11.88
C SER A 50 -12.87 13.32 11.54
N ARG A 51 -13.36 13.22 10.29
CA ARG A 51 -14.43 14.06 9.76
C ARG A 51 -15.80 13.45 10.02
N ASP A 52 -15.90 12.13 9.90
CA ASP A 52 -17.13 11.36 10.08
C ASP A 52 -16.81 9.95 10.61
N ALA A 53 -16.86 9.81 11.93
CA ALA A 53 -16.65 8.53 12.60
C ALA A 53 -17.74 7.49 12.24
N GLY A 54 -18.96 7.94 11.90
CA GLY A 54 -20.04 7.05 11.48
C GLY A 54 -19.75 6.42 10.12
N TRP A 55 -19.26 7.22 9.17
CA TRP A 55 -18.86 6.73 7.85
C TRP A 55 -17.65 5.80 7.93
N TYR A 56 -16.64 6.15 8.74
CA TYR A 56 -15.52 5.24 9.02
C TYR A 56 -15.97 3.91 9.62
N HIS A 57 -16.93 3.94 10.55
CA HIS A 57 -17.50 2.72 11.12
C HIS A 57 -18.18 1.86 10.05
N LEU A 58 -18.98 2.46 9.15
CA LEU A 58 -19.61 1.71 8.05
C LEU A 58 -18.59 1.07 7.10
N LEU A 59 -17.45 1.72 6.85
CA LEU A 59 -16.37 1.19 6.03
C LEU A 59 -15.63 0.03 6.69
N THR A 60 -15.48 0.06 8.03
CA THR A 60 -14.64 -0.89 8.77
C THR A 60 -15.42 -1.99 9.50
N ALA A 61 -16.73 -1.82 9.71
CA ALA A 61 -17.58 -2.79 10.38
C ALA A 61 -17.65 -4.16 9.68
N PRO A 62 -17.72 -4.25 8.34
CA PRO A 62 -17.81 -5.54 7.64
C PRO A 62 -16.53 -6.36 7.65
N LEU A 63 -15.40 -5.75 8.03
CA LEU A 63 -14.10 -6.42 8.04
C LEU A 63 -14.05 -7.51 9.12
N SER A 64 -13.50 -8.68 8.75
CA SER A 64 -13.16 -9.74 9.69
C SER A 64 -12.09 -9.29 10.68
N ALA A 65 -11.85 -10.08 11.74
CA ALA A 65 -10.78 -9.80 12.69
C ALA A 65 -9.41 -9.74 11.98
N ASP A 66 -9.13 -10.73 11.12
CA ASP A 66 -7.89 -10.80 10.36
C ASP A 66 -7.74 -9.62 9.39
N GLN A 67 -8.82 -9.22 8.71
CA GLN A 67 -8.81 -8.05 7.82
C GLN A 67 -8.57 -6.74 8.57
N LYS A 68 -9.06 -6.62 9.82
CA LYS A 68 -8.77 -5.47 10.68
C LYS A 68 -7.31 -5.44 11.10
N ILE A 69 -6.70 -6.59 11.36
CA ILE A 69 -5.26 -6.70 11.64
C ILE A 69 -4.46 -6.27 10.40
N GLN A 70 -4.80 -6.79 9.23
CA GLN A 70 -4.15 -6.38 7.97
C GLN A 70 -4.27 -4.88 7.70
N LEU A 71 -5.43 -4.29 7.98
CA LEU A 71 -5.63 -2.85 7.85
C LEU A 71 -4.72 -2.06 8.81
N GLN A 72 -4.54 -2.55 10.04
CA GLN A 72 -3.62 -1.95 11.01
C GLN A 72 -2.15 -2.09 10.57
N GLU A 73 -1.77 -3.23 10.00
CA GLU A 73 -0.43 -3.46 9.44
C GLU A 73 -0.13 -2.52 8.28
N ILE A 74 -1.11 -2.26 7.41
CA ILE A 74 -1.03 -1.27 6.32
C ILE A 74 -0.76 0.13 6.89
N CYS A 75 -1.49 0.54 7.93
CA CYS A 75 -1.26 1.84 8.58
C CYS A 75 0.14 1.93 9.20
N ALA A 76 0.61 0.87 9.87
CA ALA A 76 1.94 0.83 10.46
C ALA A 76 3.06 0.87 9.41
N LEU A 77 2.87 0.19 8.29
CA LEU A 77 3.79 0.24 7.15
C LEU A 77 3.86 1.64 6.54
N ALA A 78 2.71 2.31 6.39
CA ALA A 78 2.65 3.69 5.91
C ALA A 78 3.43 4.65 6.80
N GLU A 79 3.31 4.52 8.13
CA GLU A 79 4.06 5.33 9.09
C GLU A 79 5.57 5.07 9.00
N LEU A 80 5.97 3.80 8.87
CA LEU A 80 7.38 3.44 8.69
C LEU A 80 7.95 4.07 7.42
N ARG A 81 7.24 3.97 6.29
CA ARG A 81 7.67 4.56 5.01
C ARG A 81 7.77 6.08 5.09
N ARG A 82 6.80 6.75 5.72
CA ARG A 82 6.83 8.21 5.95
C ARG A 82 8.07 8.60 6.74
N ASN A 83 8.36 7.90 7.83
CA ASN A 83 9.54 8.14 8.65
C ASN A 83 10.84 7.91 7.86
N SER A 84 10.92 6.83 7.06
CA SER A 84 12.09 6.58 6.22
C SER A 84 12.30 7.65 5.15
N ALA A 85 11.23 8.13 4.51
CA ALA A 85 11.29 9.21 3.53
C ALA A 85 11.75 10.54 4.19
N GLU A 86 11.22 10.84 5.38
CA GLU A 86 11.62 12.01 6.15
C GLU A 86 13.10 11.95 6.58
N SER A 87 13.57 10.80 7.06
CA SER A 87 15.00 10.57 7.35
C SER A 87 15.89 10.81 6.14
N LYS A 88 15.53 10.27 4.97
CA LYS A 88 16.27 10.48 3.72
C LYS A 88 16.31 11.95 3.33
N ARG A 89 15.20 12.67 3.48
CA ARG A 89 15.13 14.11 3.18
C ARG A 89 16.03 14.92 4.13
N ILE A 90 16.01 14.61 5.42
CA ILE A 90 16.89 15.26 6.41
C ILE A 90 18.37 14.98 6.11
N GLU A 91 18.72 13.75 5.73
CA GLU A 91 20.09 13.41 5.34
C GLU A 91 20.55 14.19 4.09
N GLN A 92 19.68 14.35 3.08
CA GLN A 92 19.97 15.17 1.90
C GLN A 92 20.14 16.66 2.25
N GLU A 93 19.32 17.18 3.16
CA GLU A 93 19.38 18.59 3.59
C GLU A 93 20.60 18.89 4.49
N THR A 94 21.02 17.94 5.33
CA THR A 94 22.04 18.17 6.37
C THR A 94 23.39 17.52 6.06
N GLY A 95 23.45 16.55 5.14
CA GLY A 95 24.64 15.75 4.84
C GLY A 95 24.99 14.70 5.90
N PHE A 96 24.13 14.47 6.90
CA PHE A 96 24.34 13.50 7.98
C PHE A 96 23.22 12.45 8.04
N PRO A 97 23.53 11.17 8.26
CA PRO A 97 22.52 10.10 8.33
C PRO A 97 21.61 10.27 9.55
N PHE A 98 20.31 10.05 9.37
CA PHE A 98 19.29 10.17 10.42
C PHE A 98 18.62 8.82 10.73
N ASP A 99 19.06 8.14 11.79
CA ASP A 99 18.54 6.83 12.20
C ASP A 99 17.17 6.93 12.89
N ASN A 100 16.11 6.48 12.19
CA ASN A 100 14.72 6.53 12.68
C ASN A 100 14.30 5.33 13.56
N LYS A 101 15.28 4.60 14.14
CA LYS A 101 15.11 3.28 14.77
C LYS A 101 14.28 3.27 16.08
N GLY A 102 13.70 4.40 16.49
CA GLY A 102 12.99 4.55 17.78
C GLY A 102 11.48 4.75 17.71
N LEU A 103 10.87 4.93 16.52
CA LEU A 103 9.48 5.39 16.42
C LEU A 103 8.41 4.29 16.29
N VAL A 104 8.78 3.02 16.14
CA VAL A 104 7.83 1.90 16.19
C VAL A 104 7.55 1.47 17.63
N SER A 105 7.04 2.38 18.46
CA SER A 105 6.44 1.99 19.74
C SER A 105 5.06 1.44 19.43
N GLY A 106 4.91 0.12 19.53
CA GLY A 106 3.64 -0.57 19.28
C GLY A 106 2.49 0.09 20.05
N TYR A 107 1.57 0.70 19.29
CA TYR A 107 0.35 1.27 19.84
C TYR A 107 -0.51 0.17 20.48
N ASN A 108 -0.63 0.19 21.80
CA ASN A 108 -1.48 -0.72 22.57
C ASN A 108 -2.79 0.00 22.98
N PHE A 109 -3.87 -0.19 22.20
CA PHE A 109 -5.22 0.34 22.53
C PHE A 109 -6.03 -0.65 23.40
N GLY A 110 -5.38 -1.24 24.41
CA GLY A 110 -5.89 -2.44 25.07
C GLY A 110 -5.84 -2.49 26.59
N THR A 111 -5.67 -1.38 27.32
CA THR A 111 -5.96 -1.35 28.77
C THR A 111 -6.46 0.02 29.20
N ALA A 112 -7.76 0.10 29.53
CA ALA A 112 -8.27 1.19 30.35
C ALA A 112 -7.54 1.19 31.70
N PRO A 113 -7.09 2.34 32.23
CA PRO A 113 -6.60 2.41 33.59
C PRO A 113 -7.80 2.24 34.53
N GLY A 114 -7.88 1.07 35.18
CA GLY A 114 -8.75 0.89 36.34
C GLY A 114 -8.38 1.97 37.37
N SER A 115 -9.30 2.90 37.58
CA SER A 115 -9.26 3.84 38.70
C SER A 115 -9.71 3.11 39.96
N ASN A 116 -8.88 3.24 41.01
CA ASN A 116 -9.12 2.99 42.45
C ASN A 116 -9.89 1.75 42.90
#